data_AF-A0A074N4V9-F1
#
_entry.id   AF-A0A074N4V9-F1
#
_cell.length_a   1.000
_cell.length_b   1.000
_cell.length_c   1.000
_cell.angle_alpha   90.00
_cell.angle_beta   90.00
_cell.angle_gamma   90.00
#
_symmetry.space_group_name_H-M   'P 1'
#
loop_
_entity.id
_entity.type
_entity.pdbx_description
1 polymer ?
#
loop_
_entity_poly.entity_id
_entity_poly.type
_entity_poly.pdbx_seq_one_letter_code
_entity_poly.pdbx_strand_id
1 'polypeptide(L)' 'MATAMLRLDPETNWMYRAKPRKARRGLRDGKSFVPRGKMLGGSLRMSYMAYVCGHPGDFYK' A
#
# COMPACT_ATOMS: atom_id res chain seq x y z
N MET A 1 -6.66 9.42 -11.63
CA MET A 1 -6.34 10.48 -10.67
C MET A 1 -7.02 10.31 -9.30
N ALA A 2 -8.24 9.77 -9.20
CA ALA A 2 -8.94 9.58 -7.91
C ALA A 2 -8.19 8.67 -6.89
N THR A 3 -7.59 7.56 -7.32
CA THR A 3 -6.94 6.61 -6.39
C THR A 3 -5.70 7.20 -5.68
N ALA A 4 -4.98 8.12 -6.34
CA ALA A 4 -3.84 8.81 -5.75
C ALA A 4 -4.28 9.77 -4.63
N MET A 5 -5.44 10.43 -4.80
CA MET A 5 -6.03 11.32 -3.81
C MET A 5 -6.53 10.54 -2.59
N LEU A 6 -7.26 9.45 -2.79
CA LEU A 6 -7.74 8.57 -1.70
C LEU A 6 -6.59 8.00 -0.86
N ARG A 7 -5.43 7.78 -1.47
CA ARG A 7 -4.25 7.30 -0.77
C ARG A 7 -3.63 8.35 0.16
N LEU A 8 -3.81 9.63 -0.14
CA LEU A 8 -3.27 10.76 0.62
C LEU A 8 -4.31 11.40 1.54
N ASP A 9 -5.52 10.85 1.60
CA ASP A 9 -6.59 11.31 2.49
C ASP A 9 -6.66 10.47 3.78
N PRO A 10 -6.50 11.08 4.97
CA PRO A 10 -6.56 10.36 6.25
C PRO A 10 -7.96 9.86 6.63
N GLU A 11 -9.03 10.34 5.99
CA GLU A 11 -10.37 9.78 6.20
C GLU A 11 -10.50 8.39 5.58
N THR A 12 -9.97 8.22 4.37
CA THR A 12 -10.04 6.97 3.60
C THR A 12 -8.83 6.05 3.76
N ASN A 13 -7.72 6.52 4.35
CA ASN A 13 -6.49 5.77 4.57
C ASN A 13 -6.01 5.82 6.03
N TRP A 14 -5.52 4.69 6.55
CA TRP A 14 -4.92 4.59 7.89
C TRP A 14 -3.58 5.32 8.04
N MET A 15 -2.97 5.77 6.95
CA MET A 15 -1.76 6.61 6.96
C MET A 15 -0.53 6.01 7.65
N TYR A 16 -0.40 4.69 7.65
CA TYR A 16 0.73 4.05 8.33
C TYR A 16 2.08 4.46 7.74
N ARG A 17 3.04 4.68 8.64
CA ARG A 17 4.44 4.89 8.32
C ARG A 17 5.28 3.81 8.98
N ALA A 18 6.08 3.13 8.17
CA ALA A 18 6.97 2.11 8.69
C ALA A 18 8.15 2.75 9.45
N LYS A 19 8.56 2.11 10.55
CA LYS A 19 9.76 2.51 11.30
C LYS A 19 11.03 2.33 10.42
N PRO A 20 12.05 3.19 10.59
CA PRO A 20 13.34 3.03 9.91
C PRO A 20 13.97 1.67 10.20
N ARG A 21 14.32 0.92 9.14
CA ARG A 21 15.00 -0.39 9.23
C ARG A 21 15.98 -0.56 8.08
N LYS A 22 16.86 -1.57 8.20
CA LYS A 22 17.90 -1.90 7.19
C LYS A 22 17.37 -2.06 5.76
N ALA A 23 16.12 -2.48 5.58
CA ALA A 23 15.47 -2.65 4.27
C ALA A 23 15.03 -1.33 3.60
N ARG A 24 15.18 -0.18 4.27
CA ARG A 24 14.65 1.13 3.81
C ARG A 24 15.70 2.23 3.76
N ARG A 25 16.99 1.90 3.69
CA ARG A 25 18.10 2.88 3.72
C ARG A 25 18.08 3.89 2.57
N GLY A 26 17.50 3.53 1.43
CA GLY A 26 17.36 4.42 0.27
C GLY A 26 16.15 5.37 0.32
N LEU A 27 15.33 5.31 1.37
CA LEU A 27 14.15 6.17 1.53
C LEU A 27 14.46 7.33 2.47
N ARG A 28 13.85 8.49 2.23
CA ARG A 28 13.98 9.67 3.11
C ARG A 28 13.61 9.30 4.55
N ASP A 29 14.53 9.61 5.48
CA ASP A 29 14.45 9.27 6.91
C ASP A 29 14.31 7.77 7.21
N GLY A 30 14.59 6.89 6.23
CA GLY A 30 14.39 5.46 6.33
C GLY A 30 12.93 5.01 6.46
N LYS A 31 11.96 5.93 6.29
CA LYS A 31 10.53 5.68 6.50
C LYS A 31 9.86 5.42 5.15
N SER A 32 8.99 4.40 5.09
CA SER A 32 8.12 4.18 3.93
C SER A 32 6.68 4.46 4.29
N PHE A 33 5.97 5.13 3.40
CA PHE A 33 4.52 5.26 3.48
C PHE A 33 3.84 3.95 3.08
N VAL A 34 2.96 3.44 3.93
CA VAL A 34 2.25 2.16 3.72
C VAL A 34 0.74 2.42 3.79
N PRO A 35 0.12 2.85 2.68
CA PRO A 35 -1.29 3.15 2.67
C PRO A 35 -2.13 1.87 2.82
N ARG A 36 -3.17 1.93 3.65
CA ARG A 36 -4.15 0.88 3.88
C ARG A 36 -5.54 1.52 3.98
N GLY A 37 -6.48 1.03 3.18
CA GLY A 37 -7.84 1.60 3.16
C GLY A 37 -8.57 1.46 4.50
N LYS A 38 -9.20 2.56 4.93
CA LYS A 38 -10.04 2.73 6.13
C LYS A 38 -11.51 2.89 5.74
N MET A 39 -11.97 2.16 4.72
CA MET A 39 -13.36 2.22 4.24
C MET A 39 -13.87 0.81 3.94
N LEU A 40 -15.18 0.66 3.75
CA LEU A 40 -15.77 -0.61 3.30
C LEU A 40 -15.19 -1.03 1.95
N GLY A 41 -14.77 -2.29 1.81
CA GLY A 41 -13.96 -2.76 0.67
C GLY A 41 -12.46 -2.48 0.82
N GLY A 42 -12.04 -1.84 1.91
CA GLY A 42 -10.66 -1.69 2.34
C GLY A 42 -9.74 -1.12 1.27
N SER A 43 -8.58 -1.76 1.09
CA SER A 43 -7.56 -1.30 0.15
C SER A 43 -7.93 -1.54 -1.32
N LEU A 44 -8.94 -2.38 -1.61
CA LEU A 44 -9.35 -2.66 -2.98
C LEU A 44 -9.95 -1.41 -3.65
N ARG A 45 -10.73 -0.60 -2.91
CA ARG A 45 -11.28 0.68 -3.39
C ARG A 45 -10.24 1.77 -3.64
N MET A 46 -9.02 1.60 -3.11
CA MET A 46 -7.86 2.48 -3.28
C MET A 46 -6.75 1.83 -4.14
N SER A 47 -7.09 0.72 -4.79
CA SER A 47 -6.21 0.06 -5.73
C SER A 47 -6.23 0.78 -7.08
N TYR A 48 -5.27 0.45 -7.93
CA TYR A 48 -5.30 0.80 -9.35
C TYR A 48 -6.15 -0.20 -10.16
N MET A 49 -6.86 -1.11 -9.48
CA MET A 49 -7.73 -2.13 -10.08
C MET A 49 -7.02 -3.11 -11.01
N ALA A 50 -5.69 -3.21 -10.90
CA ALA A 50 -4.93 -4.26 -11.58
C ALA A 50 -5.25 -5.62 -10.96
N TYR A 51 -5.73 -6.55 -11.78
CA TYR A 51 -6.03 -7.92 -11.40
C TYR A 51 -4.91 -8.84 -11.92
N VAL A 52 -4.26 -9.58 -11.02
CA VAL A 52 -3.14 -10.48 -11.34
C VAL A 52 -3.27 -11.74 -10.49
N CYS A 53 -3.19 -12.92 -11.13
CA CYS A 53 -3.39 -14.21 -10.45
C CYS A 53 -2.10 -14.82 -9.85
N GLY A 54 -0.97 -14.12 -9.89
CA GLY A 54 0.33 -14.63 -9.44
C GLY A 54 0.93 -15.68 -10.39
N HIS A 55 2.22 -15.97 -10.23
CA HIS A 55 2.90 -17.01 -11.00
C HIS A 55 2.69 -18.38 -10.32
N PRO A 56 2.46 -19.49 -11.06
CA PRO A 56 2.24 -20.80 -10.43
C PRO A 56 3.35 -21.23 -9.46
N GLY A 57 4.60 -20.90 -9.75
CA GLY A 57 5.76 -21.18 -8.88
C GLY A 57 5.78 -20.42 -7.53
N ASP A 58 4.90 -19.43 -7.34
CA ASP A 58 4.71 -18.76 -6.03
C ASP A 58 3.78 -19.56 -5.10
N PHE A 59 2.94 -20.45 -5.66
CA PHE A 59 1.94 -21.22 -4.93
C PHE A 59 2.37 -22.67 -4.68
N TYR A 60 3.14 -23.26 -5.60
CA TYR A 60 3.58 -24.66 -5.51
C TYR A 60 5.03 -24.76 -5.00
N LYS A 61 5.19 -24.68 -3.68
CA LYS A 61 6.37 -25.06 -2.89
C LYS A 61 5.96 -25.59 -1.53
#